data_AF-F6D2K3-F1
#
_entry.id   AF-F6D2K3-F1
#
_cell.length_a   1.000
_cell.length_b   1.000
_cell.length_c   1.000
_cell.angle_alpha   90.00
_cell.angle_beta   90.00
_cell.angle_gamma   90.00
#
_symmetry.space_group_name_H-M   'P 1'
#
loop_
_entity.id
_entity.type
_entity.pdbx_description
1 polymer ?
#
loop_
_entity_poly.entity_id
_entity_poly.type
_entity_poly.pdbx_seq_one_letter_code
_entity_poly.pdbx_strand_id
1 'polypeptide(L)'
;MIKIPDLKPASREERRQYYREEWDVKNIPDFIKKSIDKREFGFDHFGKGPNDRYKVFRNTDYLKRFLKAKTPFAAYCSVAFYEKPRRRDGWLKSELVFDVDAKDIPIRTCGCDSVCEICLNEAREIVCGLLDTLKGDLGLKDIHVVYSGRGYHLRVQDEDVTKLDSDVRSQVVKYLVGADVPQNEYGSEGTTYNLEHFTIPFGYPQVFTERVKYAILHLTKDSKLDNVNEKLIKDLIKHREHLENNEWGMFKNQIGPIRYKKVLKGIASLNMSLVDAKVSIDLKRILRLPSSLHSIVSMKCTEVKDIENFDPFRDAVPKFVYERDD
;
A
#
# COMPACT_ATOMS: atom_id res chain seq x y z
N MET A 1 21.06 21.83 -4.51
CA MET A 1 20.43 20.59 -5.02
C MET A 1 20.50 19.57 -3.91
N ILE A 2 19.35 19.10 -3.39
CA ILE A 2 19.33 17.99 -2.43
C ILE A 2 19.67 16.73 -3.23
N LYS A 3 20.75 16.04 -2.87
CA LYS A 3 21.15 14.80 -3.52
C LYS A 3 20.14 13.72 -3.13
N ILE A 4 19.45 13.13 -4.11
CA ILE A 4 18.51 12.03 -3.86
C ILE A 4 19.33 10.84 -3.30
N PRO A 5 18.99 10.31 -2.12
CA PRO A 5 19.66 9.16 -1.54
C PRO A 5 19.64 7.95 -2.47
N ASP A 6 20.79 7.29 -2.61
CA ASP A 6 20.89 6.05 -3.37
C ASP A 6 20.30 4.88 -2.57
N LEU A 7 19.33 4.19 -3.16
CA LEU A 7 18.57 3.09 -2.54
C LEU A 7 19.35 1.78 -2.57
N LYS A 8 20.46 1.75 -1.83
CA LYS A 8 21.36 0.59 -1.72
C LYS A 8 21.12 -0.18 -0.41
N PRO A 9 21.48 -1.48 -0.36
CA PRO A 9 21.41 -2.27 0.87
C PRO A 9 22.32 -1.72 1.98
N ALA A 10 21.85 -1.83 3.22
CA ALA A 10 22.59 -1.42 4.41
C ALA A 10 23.56 -2.52 4.89
N SER A 11 24.80 -2.15 5.19
CA SER A 11 25.80 -3.03 5.80
C SER A 11 25.38 -3.46 7.21
N ARG A 12 26.11 -4.41 7.79
CA ARG A 12 25.90 -4.78 9.20
C ARG A 12 26.36 -3.66 10.15
N GLU A 13 27.44 -2.93 9.82
CA GLU A 13 27.86 -1.76 10.60
C GLU A 13 26.80 -0.66 10.55
N GLU A 14 26.28 -0.33 9.37
CA GLU A 14 25.25 0.71 9.21
C GLU A 14 23.97 0.37 9.99
N ARG A 15 23.52 -0.89 9.93
CA ARG A 15 22.41 -1.37 10.78
C ARG A 15 22.71 -1.19 12.27
N ARG A 16 23.94 -1.52 12.69
CA ARG A 16 24.37 -1.39 14.08
C ARG A 16 24.41 0.06 14.53
N GLN A 17 24.94 0.95 13.69
CA GLN A 17 24.97 2.39 13.92
C GLN A 17 23.54 2.92 14.06
N TYR A 18 22.67 2.64 13.09
CA TYR A 18 21.27 3.04 13.12
C TYR A 18 20.58 2.65 14.43
N TYR A 19 20.58 1.36 14.79
CA TYR A 19 19.86 0.90 15.98
C TYR A 19 20.47 1.41 17.29
N ARG A 20 21.78 1.66 17.35
CA ARG A 20 22.44 2.09 18.59
C ARG A 20 22.40 3.60 18.80
N GLU A 21 22.52 4.38 17.74
CA GLU A 21 22.81 5.81 17.79
C GLU A 21 21.63 6.67 17.32
N GLU A 22 20.84 6.21 16.35
CA GLU A 22 19.71 6.98 15.80
C GLU A 22 18.34 6.48 16.29
N TRP A 23 18.15 5.17 16.34
CA TRP A 23 16.84 4.58 16.61
C TRP A 23 16.38 4.84 18.04
N ASP A 24 15.15 5.36 18.18
CA ASP A 24 14.50 5.64 19.45
C ASP A 24 13.09 5.03 19.48
N VAL A 25 12.73 4.47 20.65
CA VAL A 25 11.38 3.96 20.95
C VAL A 25 10.30 5.03 20.83
N LYS A 26 10.66 6.31 20.98
CA LYS A 26 9.73 7.44 20.79
C LYS A 26 9.15 7.47 19.38
N ASN A 27 9.90 6.98 18.39
CA ASN A 27 9.48 6.94 16.99
C ASN A 27 8.57 5.75 16.67
N ILE A 28 8.37 4.83 17.62
CA ILE A 28 7.33 3.81 17.48
C ILE A 28 5.96 4.49 17.65
N PRO A 29 5.02 4.29 16.72
CA PRO A 29 3.67 4.82 16.80
C PRO A 29 2.92 4.39 18.06
N ASP A 30 2.06 5.28 18.57
CA ASP A 30 1.30 5.04 19.79
C ASP A 30 0.41 3.80 19.69
N PHE A 31 -0.18 3.53 18.51
CA PHE A 31 -1.04 2.38 18.30
C PHE A 31 -0.30 1.03 18.44
N ILE A 32 1.01 1.00 18.15
CA ILE A 32 1.87 -0.15 18.41
C ILE A 32 2.31 -0.18 19.88
N LYS A 33 2.73 0.96 20.45
CA LYS A 33 3.21 1.03 21.85
C LYS A 33 2.14 0.60 22.85
N LYS A 34 0.90 1.05 22.66
CA LYS A 34 -0.26 0.74 23.53
C LYS A 34 -0.66 -0.74 23.52
N SER A 35 -0.19 -1.50 22.53
CA SER A 35 -0.59 -2.90 22.33
C SER A 35 0.60 -3.86 22.18
N ILE A 36 1.79 -3.41 22.59
CA ILE A 36 3.05 -4.14 22.43
C ILE A 36 3.04 -5.53 23.08
N ASP A 37 2.38 -5.66 24.23
CA ASP A 37 2.25 -6.87 25.02
C ASP A 37 1.25 -7.88 24.45
N LYS A 38 0.39 -7.44 23.54
CA LYS A 38 -0.63 -8.26 22.85
C LYS A 38 -0.20 -8.72 21.45
N ARG A 39 0.99 -8.33 20.99
CA ARG A 39 1.47 -8.60 19.63
C ARG A 39 2.60 -9.61 19.61
N GLU A 40 2.65 -10.36 18.52
CA GLU A 40 3.84 -11.12 18.12
C GLU A 40 4.83 -10.18 17.42
N PHE A 41 6.12 -10.41 17.66
CA PHE A 41 7.22 -9.83 16.90
C PHE A 41 8.00 -10.91 16.16
N GLY A 42 8.43 -10.56 14.94
CA GLY A 42 9.27 -11.39 14.09
C GLY A 42 10.51 -10.63 13.65
N PHE A 43 11.64 -11.32 13.51
CA PHE A 43 12.89 -10.70 13.08
C PHE A 43 13.58 -11.51 11.99
N ASP A 44 14.12 -10.80 11.02
CA ASP A 44 15.11 -11.32 10.08
C ASP A 44 16.47 -10.76 10.49
N HIS A 45 17.43 -11.64 10.79
CA HIS A 45 18.78 -11.23 11.20
C HIS A 45 19.74 -11.12 10.01
N PHE A 46 19.47 -11.85 8.92
CA PHE A 46 20.44 -12.13 7.85
C PHE A 46 19.93 -11.86 6.43
N GLY A 47 18.71 -11.33 6.25
CA GLY A 47 18.11 -11.10 4.94
C GLY A 47 17.51 -12.37 4.31
N LYS A 48 17.18 -13.38 5.12
CA LYS A 48 16.62 -14.67 4.66
C LYS A 48 15.14 -14.84 5.01
N GLY A 49 14.48 -13.75 5.38
CA GLY A 49 13.11 -13.74 5.86
C GLY A 49 12.99 -13.79 7.39
N PRO A 50 11.79 -13.49 7.92
CA PRO A 50 11.55 -13.34 9.35
C PRO A 50 11.47 -14.69 10.08
N ASN A 51 12.59 -15.40 10.18
CA ASN A 51 12.64 -16.75 10.78
C ASN A 51 12.59 -16.73 12.32
N ASP A 52 13.02 -15.63 12.96
CA ASP A 52 12.98 -15.48 14.41
C ASP A 52 11.60 -14.97 14.86
N ARG A 53 10.63 -15.89 14.92
CA ARG A 53 9.20 -15.64 15.17
C ARG A 53 8.80 -15.76 16.65
N TYR A 54 7.54 -15.43 16.93
CA TYR A 54 6.89 -15.64 18.23
C TYR A 54 7.54 -14.91 19.41
N LYS A 55 8.27 -13.81 19.14
CA LYS A 55 8.81 -12.95 20.19
C LYS A 55 7.70 -12.07 20.77
N VAL A 56 7.84 -11.75 22.05
CA VAL A 56 6.91 -10.89 22.78
C VAL A 56 7.73 -9.96 23.64
N PHE A 57 7.30 -8.71 23.75
CA PHE A 57 7.92 -7.70 24.58
C PHE A 57 6.89 -7.13 25.54
N ARG A 58 7.25 -7.03 26.83
CA ARG A 58 6.36 -6.46 27.85
C ARG A 58 6.21 -4.94 27.72
N ASN A 59 7.22 -4.28 27.17
CA ASN A 59 7.23 -2.84 26.93
C ASN A 59 8.29 -2.50 25.88
N THR A 60 8.35 -1.22 25.50
CA THR A 60 9.27 -0.70 24.48
C THR A 60 10.74 -0.76 24.90
N ASP A 61 11.05 -0.75 26.19
CA ASP A 61 12.45 -0.80 26.67
C ASP A 61 13.08 -2.17 26.43
N TYR A 62 12.33 -3.26 26.62
CA TYR A 62 12.81 -4.60 26.26
C TYR A 62 13.02 -4.72 24.75
N LEU A 63 12.12 -4.16 23.93
CA LEU A 63 12.28 -4.12 22.48
C LEU A 63 13.51 -3.30 22.07
N LYS A 64 13.76 -2.15 22.72
CA LYS A 64 14.95 -1.31 22.50
C LYS A 64 16.23 -2.06 22.76
N ARG A 65 16.33 -2.72 23.92
CA ARG A 65 17.51 -3.54 24.27
C ARG A 65 17.73 -4.64 23.24
N PHE A 66 16.66 -5.31 22.80
CA PHE A 66 16.73 -6.35 21.78
C PHE A 66 17.24 -5.83 20.44
N LEU A 67 16.65 -4.76 19.91
CA LEU A 67 17.05 -4.18 18.62
C LEU A 67 18.50 -3.67 18.63
N LYS A 68 18.92 -3.01 19.72
CA LYS A 68 20.32 -2.56 19.89
C LYS A 68 21.33 -3.71 19.94
N ALA A 69 20.94 -4.83 20.57
CA ALA A 69 21.80 -5.99 20.72
C ALA A 69 21.87 -6.84 19.45
N LYS A 70 20.74 -7.08 18.80
CA LYS A 70 20.62 -8.00 17.65
C LYS A 70 20.83 -7.33 16.30
N THR A 71 20.57 -6.03 16.19
CA THR A 71 20.73 -5.24 14.96
C THR A 71 20.13 -5.95 13.73
N PRO A 72 18.83 -6.31 13.78
CA PRO A 72 18.22 -7.19 12.77
C PRO A 72 18.23 -6.53 11.38
N PHE A 73 18.24 -7.36 10.34
CA PHE A 73 18.04 -6.94 8.95
C PHE A 73 16.64 -6.38 8.71
N ALA A 74 15.64 -6.97 9.35
CA ALA A 74 14.28 -6.46 9.34
C ALA A 74 13.57 -6.84 10.64
N ALA A 75 12.73 -5.94 11.15
CA ALA A 75 11.87 -6.17 12.30
C ALA A 75 10.41 -6.07 11.87
N TYR A 76 9.57 -6.93 12.44
CA TYR A 76 8.15 -7.04 12.11
C TYR A 76 7.32 -7.14 13.39
N CYS A 77 6.08 -6.71 13.29
CA CYS A 77 5.06 -6.86 14.33
C CYS A 77 3.78 -7.41 13.71
N SER A 78 3.04 -8.24 14.46
CA SER A 78 1.76 -8.75 14.00
C SER A 78 0.73 -7.65 13.88
N VAL A 79 -0.11 -7.75 12.86
CA VAL A 79 -1.34 -6.97 12.74
C VAL A 79 -2.43 -7.53 13.66
N ALA A 80 -2.29 -8.81 14.03
CA ALA A 80 -3.11 -9.52 15.01
C ALA A 80 -2.75 -9.17 16.46
N PHE A 81 -3.77 -9.26 17.31
CA PHE A 81 -3.70 -9.14 18.76
C PHE A 81 -4.08 -10.48 19.39
N TYR A 82 -3.38 -10.88 20.46
CA TYR A 82 -3.56 -12.16 21.12
C TYR A 82 -3.56 -11.99 22.65
N GLU A 83 -4.26 -12.87 23.34
CA GLU A 83 -4.10 -13.05 24.79
C GLU A 83 -2.72 -13.65 25.11
N LYS A 84 -2.26 -14.60 24.29
CA LYS A 84 -0.98 -15.30 24.44
C LYS A 84 -0.16 -15.20 23.15
N PRO A 85 0.43 -14.03 22.85
CA PRO A 85 1.10 -13.79 21.56
C PRO A 85 2.28 -14.71 21.28
N ARG A 86 2.99 -15.20 22.32
CA ARG A 86 4.09 -16.18 22.18
C ARG A 86 3.62 -17.50 21.55
N ARG A 87 2.35 -17.86 21.71
CA ARG A 87 1.75 -19.07 21.13
C ARG A 87 0.79 -18.75 19.97
N ARG A 88 0.57 -17.45 19.68
CA ARG A 88 -0.51 -16.96 18.80
C ARG A 88 -1.88 -17.57 19.15
N ASP A 89 -2.11 -17.71 20.46
CA ASP A 89 -3.30 -18.31 21.06
C ASP A 89 -4.18 -17.22 21.69
N GLY A 90 -5.50 -17.47 21.73
CA GLY A 90 -6.49 -16.47 22.13
C GLY A 90 -6.49 -15.25 21.21
N TRP A 91 -6.73 -15.44 19.91
CA TRP A 91 -6.84 -14.34 18.95
C TRP A 91 -7.97 -13.38 19.38
N LEU A 92 -7.67 -12.09 19.46
CA LEU A 92 -8.59 -11.06 19.96
C LEU A 92 -9.24 -10.27 18.81
N LYS A 93 -8.39 -9.75 17.92
CA LYS A 93 -8.74 -8.94 16.74
C LYS A 93 -7.52 -8.82 15.83
N SER A 94 -7.70 -8.23 14.65
CA SER A 94 -6.60 -7.95 13.72
C SER A 94 -6.83 -6.65 12.96
N GLU A 95 -5.80 -5.82 12.80
CA GLU A 95 -5.89 -4.62 11.94
C GLU A 95 -6.35 -5.04 10.54
N LEU A 96 -7.19 -4.23 9.90
CA LEU A 96 -7.41 -4.34 8.47
C LEU A 96 -6.27 -3.60 7.78
N VAL A 97 -5.50 -4.30 6.96
CA VAL A 97 -4.27 -3.76 6.39
C VAL A 97 -4.30 -3.82 4.87
N PHE A 98 -3.69 -2.83 4.23
CA PHE A 98 -3.46 -2.79 2.79
C PHE A 98 -1.99 -2.47 2.54
N ASP A 99 -1.33 -3.23 1.68
CA ASP A 99 0.09 -3.08 1.35
C ASP A 99 0.24 -2.73 -0.12
N VAL A 100 0.72 -1.51 -0.38
CA VAL A 100 1.02 -0.98 -1.72
C VAL A 100 2.53 -0.94 -1.86
N ASP A 101 3.13 -1.94 -2.49
CA ASP A 101 4.56 -1.99 -2.81
C ASP A 101 4.81 -1.31 -4.16
N ALA A 102 5.58 -0.21 -4.18
CA ALA A 102 5.84 0.56 -5.39
C ALA A 102 6.57 -0.25 -6.48
N LYS A 103 7.26 -1.32 -6.08
CA LYS A 103 7.91 -2.24 -7.01
C LYS A 103 6.88 -3.03 -7.84
N ASP A 104 5.73 -3.35 -7.26
CA ASP A 104 4.76 -4.30 -7.80
C ASP A 104 3.49 -3.61 -8.33
N ILE A 105 3.48 -2.27 -8.41
CA ILE A 105 2.40 -1.52 -9.07
C ILE A 105 2.29 -1.99 -10.53
N PRO A 106 1.10 -2.44 -10.98
CA PRO A 106 0.92 -3.04 -12.30
C PRO A 106 1.09 -2.02 -13.44
N ILE A 107 0.70 -0.77 -13.21
CA ILE A 107 0.79 0.32 -14.19
C ILE A 107 1.56 1.47 -13.53
N ARG A 108 2.80 1.65 -13.97
CA ARG A 108 3.71 2.69 -13.49
C ARG A 108 4.47 3.30 -14.65
N THR A 109 4.83 4.58 -14.52
CA THR A 109 5.48 5.31 -15.63
C THR A 109 7.00 5.08 -15.69
N CYS A 110 7.60 4.59 -14.61
CA CYS A 110 9.04 4.26 -14.58
C CYS A 110 9.32 2.78 -14.91
N GLY A 111 10.52 2.52 -15.45
CA GLY A 111 11.01 1.17 -15.76
C GLY A 111 12.07 0.62 -14.79
N CYS A 112 12.08 1.05 -13.51
CA CYS A 112 13.13 0.63 -12.57
C CYS A 112 12.93 -0.80 -12.04
N ASP A 113 14.03 -1.54 -11.83
CA ASP A 113 13.98 -2.92 -11.33
C ASP A 113 13.58 -3.02 -9.83
N SER A 114 13.88 -1.97 -9.07
CA SER A 114 13.55 -1.87 -7.65
C SER A 114 12.47 -0.80 -7.47
N VAL A 115 12.76 0.25 -6.70
CA VAL A 115 11.92 1.43 -6.53
C VAL A 115 12.72 2.70 -6.79
N CYS A 116 12.06 3.74 -7.25
CA CYS A 116 12.61 5.07 -7.46
C CYS A 116 11.60 6.13 -6.98
N GLU A 117 11.95 7.40 -7.13
CA GLU A 117 11.08 8.53 -6.77
C GLU A 117 9.72 8.48 -7.46
N ILE A 118 9.70 8.14 -8.76
CA ILE A 118 8.48 8.11 -9.58
C ILE A 118 7.50 7.07 -9.05
N CYS A 119 7.88 5.80 -8.94
CA CYS A 119 6.94 4.77 -8.48
C CYS A 119 6.57 4.94 -7.00
N LEU A 120 7.44 5.52 -6.17
CA LEU A 120 7.10 5.84 -4.77
C LEU A 120 6.07 6.97 -4.70
N ASN A 121 6.14 7.95 -5.59
CA ASN A 121 5.13 9.00 -5.72
C ASN A 121 3.82 8.42 -6.26
N GLU A 122 3.86 7.55 -7.27
CA GLU A 122 2.68 6.83 -7.77
C GLU A 122 2.04 5.95 -6.69
N ALA A 123 2.84 5.23 -5.89
CA ALA A 123 2.36 4.49 -4.73
C ALA A 123 1.66 5.42 -3.72
N ARG A 124 2.19 6.62 -3.50
CA ARG A 124 1.60 7.64 -2.62
C ARG A 124 0.24 8.08 -3.16
N GLU A 125 0.13 8.37 -4.45
CA GLU A 125 -1.13 8.76 -5.10
C GLU A 125 -2.19 7.66 -5.01
N ILE A 126 -1.82 6.40 -5.26
CA ILE A 126 -2.70 5.25 -5.06
C ILE A 126 -3.19 5.23 -3.61
N VAL A 127 -2.27 5.33 -2.64
CA VAL A 127 -2.59 5.32 -1.21
C VAL A 127 -3.53 6.46 -0.81
N CYS A 128 -3.35 7.67 -1.35
CA CYS A 128 -4.29 8.78 -1.16
C CYS A 128 -5.69 8.42 -1.67
N GLY A 129 -5.78 7.87 -2.88
CA GLY A 129 -7.06 7.42 -3.43
C GLY A 129 -7.71 6.31 -2.60
N LEU A 130 -6.94 5.38 -2.02
CA LEU A 130 -7.45 4.37 -1.10
C LEU A 130 -7.93 5.01 0.22
N LEU A 131 -7.19 5.97 0.76
CA LEU A 131 -7.57 6.70 1.98
C LEU A 131 -8.89 7.44 1.81
N ASP A 132 -9.08 8.10 0.68
CA ASP A 132 -10.32 8.82 0.36
C ASP A 132 -11.51 7.86 0.34
N THR A 133 -11.35 6.68 -0.26
CA THR A 133 -12.41 5.65 -0.25
C THR A 133 -12.65 5.06 1.14
N LEU A 134 -11.59 4.78 1.93
CA LEU A 134 -11.75 4.25 3.30
C LEU A 134 -12.50 5.25 4.20
N LYS A 135 -12.19 6.54 4.08
CA LYS A 135 -12.80 7.60 4.89
C LYS A 135 -14.18 8.02 4.37
N GLY A 136 -14.31 8.24 3.07
CA GLY A 136 -15.50 8.75 2.42
C GLY A 136 -16.60 7.70 2.31
N ASP A 137 -16.31 6.57 1.66
CA ASP A 137 -17.31 5.55 1.36
C ASP A 137 -17.55 4.61 2.55
N LEU A 138 -16.49 4.20 3.24
CA LEU A 138 -16.59 3.23 4.34
C LEU A 138 -16.66 3.87 5.73
N GLY A 139 -16.47 5.19 5.83
CA GLY A 139 -16.60 5.92 7.09
C GLY A 139 -15.55 5.59 8.16
N LEU A 140 -14.43 4.97 7.77
CA LEU A 140 -13.37 4.51 8.68
C LEU A 140 -12.49 5.69 9.12
N LYS A 141 -12.12 5.73 10.40
CA LYS A 141 -11.50 6.91 11.02
C LYS A 141 -10.12 6.61 11.59
N ASP A 142 -9.93 5.44 12.19
CA ASP A 142 -8.67 5.06 12.85
C ASP A 142 -7.73 4.38 11.85
N ILE A 143 -7.21 5.19 10.92
CA ILE A 143 -6.35 4.75 9.82
C ILE A 143 -4.93 5.31 10.01
N HIS A 144 -3.95 4.41 10.09
CA HIS A 144 -2.54 4.77 10.15
C HIS A 144 -1.85 4.46 8.82
N VAL A 145 -1.14 5.44 8.29
CA VAL A 145 -0.29 5.28 7.10
C VAL A 145 1.14 5.05 7.56
N VAL A 146 1.81 4.06 7.00
CA VAL A 146 3.21 3.75 7.30
C VAL A 146 3.98 3.57 6.01
N TYR A 147 4.96 4.42 5.76
CA TYR A 147 5.94 4.17 4.71
C TYR A 147 6.80 2.96 5.10
N SER A 148 6.77 1.93 4.28
CA SER A 148 7.40 0.64 4.56
C SER A 148 8.89 0.61 4.18
N GLY A 149 9.37 1.57 3.39
CA GLY A 149 10.69 1.60 2.75
C GLY A 149 10.61 1.46 1.23
N ARG A 150 9.65 0.72 0.69
CA ARG A 150 9.46 0.55 -0.76
C ARG A 150 8.03 0.86 -1.22
N GLY A 151 7.21 1.36 -0.31
CA GLY A 151 5.80 1.54 -0.53
C GLY A 151 5.14 1.94 0.78
N TYR A 152 3.85 1.67 0.92
CA TYR A 152 3.07 2.10 2.06
C TYR A 152 2.15 1.00 2.57
N HIS A 153 1.99 0.96 3.88
CA HIS A 153 0.96 0.20 4.54
C HIS A 153 -0.12 1.14 5.05
N LEU A 154 -1.38 0.80 4.77
CA LEU A 154 -2.53 1.33 5.49
C LEU A 154 -2.90 0.33 6.58
N ARG A 155 -3.11 0.81 7.80
CA ARG A 155 -3.50 -0.01 8.95
C ARG A 155 -4.73 0.61 9.63
N VAL A 156 -5.87 -0.06 9.50
CA VAL A 156 -7.16 0.39 10.03
C VAL A 156 -7.48 -0.36 11.31
N GLN A 157 -7.88 0.38 12.34
CA GLN A 157 -8.15 -0.12 13.69
C GLN A 157 -9.56 0.14 14.21
N ASP A 158 -10.45 0.70 13.38
CA ASP A 158 -11.87 0.84 13.68
C ASP A 158 -12.46 -0.50 14.13
N GLU A 159 -13.27 -0.46 15.19
CA GLU A 159 -13.82 -1.68 15.81
C GLU A 159 -14.63 -2.51 14.82
N ASP A 160 -15.33 -1.84 13.90
CA ASP A 160 -16.17 -2.41 12.84
C ASP A 160 -15.39 -3.34 11.89
N VAL A 161 -14.09 -3.09 11.67
CA VAL A 161 -13.28 -3.86 10.71
C VAL A 161 -12.33 -4.84 11.36
N THR A 162 -11.97 -4.63 12.63
CA THR A 162 -10.91 -5.42 13.27
C THR A 162 -11.27 -6.88 13.56
N LYS A 163 -12.57 -7.20 13.58
CA LYS A 163 -13.09 -8.56 13.79
C LYS A 163 -13.58 -9.25 12.51
N LEU A 164 -13.47 -8.58 11.36
CA LEU A 164 -13.88 -9.16 10.08
C LEU A 164 -13.07 -10.41 9.76
N ASP A 165 -13.75 -11.41 9.21
CA ASP A 165 -13.13 -12.60 8.67
C ASP A 165 -12.43 -12.33 7.32
N SER A 166 -11.76 -13.35 6.80
CA SER A 166 -11.03 -13.28 5.55
C SER A 166 -11.91 -13.00 4.32
N ASP A 167 -13.16 -13.46 4.31
CA ASP A 167 -14.05 -13.32 3.16
C ASP A 167 -14.57 -11.89 3.04
N VAL A 168 -15.03 -11.29 4.15
CA VAL A 168 -15.46 -9.89 4.16
C VAL A 168 -14.28 -8.97 3.85
N ARG A 169 -13.08 -9.25 4.39
CA ARG A 169 -11.86 -8.49 4.05
C ARG A 169 -11.56 -8.55 2.56
N SER A 170 -11.76 -9.69 1.91
CA SER A 170 -11.60 -9.81 0.46
C SER A 170 -12.58 -8.91 -0.31
N GLN A 171 -13.84 -8.79 0.14
CA GLN A 171 -14.80 -7.87 -0.48
C GLN A 171 -14.40 -6.41 -0.29
N VAL A 172 -13.91 -6.03 0.89
CA VAL A 172 -13.41 -4.67 1.13
C VAL A 172 -12.23 -4.35 0.21
N VAL A 173 -11.29 -5.29 0.03
CA VAL A 173 -10.17 -5.13 -0.92
C VAL A 173 -10.69 -4.88 -2.35
N LYS A 174 -11.61 -5.71 -2.83
CA LYS A 174 -12.21 -5.57 -4.18
C LYS A 174 -12.90 -4.24 -4.38
N TYR A 175 -13.64 -3.78 -3.37
CA TYR A 175 -14.28 -2.47 -3.37
C TYR A 175 -13.23 -1.37 -3.52
N LEU A 176 -12.20 -1.41 -2.68
CA LEU A 176 -11.21 -0.35 -2.55
C LEU A 176 -10.35 -0.14 -3.81
N VAL A 177 -10.00 -1.25 -4.47
CA VAL A 177 -9.15 -1.22 -5.68
C VAL A 177 -9.95 -1.09 -6.97
N GLY A 178 -11.27 -1.23 -6.95
CA GLY A 178 -12.09 -1.20 -8.17
C GLY A 178 -11.89 -2.45 -9.03
N ALA A 179 -11.92 -3.64 -8.42
CA ALA A 179 -11.62 -4.92 -9.08
C ALA A 179 -12.74 -5.46 -9.99
N ASP A 180 -13.96 -4.95 -9.86
CA ASP A 180 -15.15 -5.40 -10.56
C ASP A 180 -15.67 -4.27 -11.46
N VAL A 181 -16.07 -4.60 -12.68
CA VAL A 181 -16.67 -3.61 -13.58
C VAL A 181 -18.11 -3.34 -13.08
N PRO A 182 -18.48 -2.08 -12.78
CA PRO A 182 -19.82 -1.75 -12.31
C PRO A 182 -20.90 -2.17 -13.33
N GLN A 183 -22.06 -2.54 -12.82
CA GLN A 183 -23.24 -2.76 -13.64
C GLN A 183 -23.59 -1.46 -14.37
N ASN A 184 -23.95 -1.57 -15.65
CA ASN A 184 -24.32 -0.44 -16.49
C ASN A 184 -25.81 -0.43 -16.82
N GLU A 185 -26.52 -1.55 -16.68
CA GLU A 185 -27.95 -1.68 -16.94
C GLU A 185 -28.73 -1.63 -15.63
N TYR A 186 -29.61 -0.66 -15.48
CA TYR A 186 -30.47 -0.47 -14.30
C TYR A 186 -31.92 -0.59 -14.72
N GLY A 187 -32.76 -1.19 -13.87
CA GLY A 187 -34.18 -1.38 -14.16
C GLY A 187 -35.05 -1.04 -12.97
N SER A 188 -36.14 -0.29 -13.22
CA SER A 188 -37.23 -0.09 -12.28
C SER A 188 -38.54 0.00 -13.05
N GLU A 189 -39.60 -0.65 -12.53
CA GLU A 189 -40.97 -0.57 -13.06
C GLU A 189 -41.09 -0.77 -14.59
N GLY A 190 -40.38 -1.76 -15.15
CA GLY A 190 -40.46 -2.12 -16.57
C GLY A 190 -39.67 -1.21 -17.52
N THR A 191 -38.94 -0.21 -17.02
CA THR A 191 -38.03 0.62 -17.82
C THR A 191 -36.57 0.29 -17.52
N THR A 192 -35.76 0.12 -18.56
CA THR A 192 -34.32 -0.09 -18.45
C THR A 192 -33.55 1.16 -18.86
N TYR A 193 -32.54 1.52 -18.07
CA TYR A 193 -31.65 2.64 -18.32
C TYR A 193 -30.21 2.15 -18.34
N ASN A 194 -29.42 2.67 -19.27
CA ASN A 194 -27.99 2.41 -19.34
C ASN A 194 -27.23 3.60 -18.75
N LEU A 195 -26.58 3.39 -17.61
CA LEU A 195 -25.73 4.38 -16.96
C LEU A 195 -24.28 3.88 -16.99
N GLU A 196 -23.39 4.67 -17.57
CA GLU A 196 -21.97 4.36 -17.58
C GLU A 196 -21.38 4.62 -16.19
N HIS A 197 -20.30 3.92 -15.83
CA HIS A 197 -19.68 4.05 -14.51
C HIS A 197 -19.31 5.52 -14.16
N PHE A 198 -18.90 6.30 -15.16
CA PHE A 198 -18.54 7.72 -14.99
C PHE A 198 -19.74 8.67 -14.88
N THR A 199 -20.98 8.18 -14.96
CA THR A 199 -22.21 8.99 -14.78
C THR A 199 -22.70 9.00 -13.34
N ILE A 200 -22.28 8.03 -12.51
CA ILE A 200 -22.69 7.91 -11.11
C ILE A 200 -21.55 8.47 -10.23
N PRO A 201 -21.72 9.64 -9.59
CA PRO A 201 -20.62 10.38 -8.95
C PRO A 201 -20.42 10.00 -7.48
N PHE A 202 -20.85 8.80 -7.07
CA PHE A 202 -20.72 8.31 -5.70
C PHE A 202 -20.62 6.79 -5.62
N GLY A 203 -20.10 6.30 -4.50
CA GLY A 203 -19.99 4.88 -4.21
C GLY A 203 -19.08 4.14 -5.20
N TYR A 204 -19.33 2.84 -5.38
CA TYR A 204 -18.46 1.98 -6.16
C TYR A 204 -18.21 2.44 -7.61
N PRO A 205 -19.21 2.94 -8.38
CA PRO A 205 -18.94 3.47 -9.71
C PRO A 205 -17.93 4.62 -9.73
N GLN A 206 -17.95 5.51 -8.73
CA GLN A 206 -16.97 6.58 -8.61
C GLN A 206 -15.59 6.02 -8.29
N VAL A 207 -15.48 5.11 -7.30
CA VAL A 207 -14.21 4.44 -6.97
C VAL A 207 -13.61 3.79 -8.20
N PHE A 208 -14.40 2.97 -8.92
CA PHE A 208 -13.97 2.33 -10.15
C PHE A 208 -13.51 3.34 -11.21
N THR A 209 -14.29 4.42 -11.41
CA THR A 209 -13.98 5.49 -12.37
C THR A 209 -12.62 6.14 -12.08
N GLU A 210 -12.34 6.47 -10.82
CA GLU A 210 -11.06 7.08 -10.42
C GLU A 210 -9.88 6.10 -10.59
N ARG A 211 -10.06 4.82 -10.27
CA ARG A 211 -9.00 3.81 -10.48
C ARG A 211 -8.70 3.59 -11.97
N VAL A 212 -9.74 3.57 -12.80
CA VAL A 212 -9.58 3.48 -14.26
C VAL A 212 -8.92 4.74 -14.82
N LYS A 213 -9.31 5.93 -14.35
CA LYS A 213 -8.68 7.19 -14.73
C LYS A 213 -7.19 7.18 -14.41
N TYR A 214 -6.84 6.84 -13.17
CA TYR A 214 -5.48 6.74 -12.71
C TYR A 214 -4.66 5.79 -13.59
N ALA A 215 -5.17 4.57 -13.82
CA ALA A 215 -4.53 3.58 -14.67
C ALA A 215 -4.24 4.11 -16.09
N ILE A 216 -5.23 4.73 -16.74
CA ILE A 216 -5.09 5.23 -18.12
C ILE A 216 -4.08 6.38 -18.21
N LEU A 217 -4.09 7.30 -17.23
CA LEU A 217 -3.17 8.44 -17.20
C LEU A 217 -1.71 7.98 -17.03
N HIS A 218 -1.48 6.86 -16.34
CA HIS A 218 -0.15 6.30 -16.09
C HIS A 218 0.29 5.23 -17.11
N LEU A 219 -0.53 4.94 -18.14
CA LEU A 219 -0.13 4.00 -19.19
C LEU A 219 1.12 4.46 -19.94
N THR A 220 2.00 3.51 -20.17
CA THR A 220 3.19 3.61 -21.03
C THR A 220 3.03 2.69 -22.25
N LYS A 221 3.89 2.88 -23.26
CA LYS A 221 3.87 2.03 -24.47
C LYS A 221 4.16 0.55 -24.17
N ASP A 222 4.87 0.28 -23.07
CA ASP A 222 5.26 -1.06 -22.63
C ASP A 222 4.26 -1.69 -21.65
N SER A 223 3.21 -0.95 -21.29
CA SER A 223 2.16 -1.41 -20.38
C SER A 223 1.38 -2.59 -20.98
N LYS A 224 1.09 -3.60 -20.15
CA LYS A 224 0.33 -4.79 -20.55
C LYS A 224 -1.01 -4.83 -19.81
N LEU A 225 -2.09 -4.90 -20.57
CA LEU A 225 -3.45 -5.06 -20.07
C LEU A 225 -4.05 -6.33 -20.68
N ASP A 226 -4.77 -7.10 -19.87
CA ASP A 226 -5.39 -8.34 -20.34
C ASP A 226 -6.37 -8.05 -21.49
N ASN A 227 -6.28 -8.82 -22.58
CA ASN A 227 -7.16 -8.71 -23.75
C ASN A 227 -7.13 -7.35 -24.48
N VAL A 228 -6.08 -6.55 -24.26
CA VAL A 228 -5.86 -5.25 -24.92
C VAL A 228 -4.53 -5.33 -25.69
N ASN A 229 -4.57 -5.03 -26.99
CA ASN A 229 -3.37 -5.06 -27.83
C ASN A 229 -2.61 -3.73 -27.82
N GLU A 230 -1.36 -3.75 -28.30
CA GLU A 230 -0.49 -2.55 -28.34
C GLU A 230 -1.11 -1.38 -29.11
N LYS A 231 -1.88 -1.65 -30.18
CA LYS A 231 -2.56 -0.61 -30.94
C LYS A 231 -3.59 0.12 -30.06
N LEU A 232 -4.37 -0.63 -29.30
CA LEU A 232 -5.34 -0.05 -28.36
C LEU A 232 -4.64 0.69 -27.23
N ILE A 233 -3.52 0.20 -26.68
CA ILE A 233 -2.71 0.96 -25.71
C ILE A 233 -2.26 2.31 -26.30
N LYS A 234 -1.77 2.32 -27.55
CA LYS A 234 -1.39 3.57 -28.24
C LYS A 234 -2.58 4.51 -28.43
N ASP A 235 -3.75 3.99 -28.80
CA ASP A 235 -4.98 4.78 -28.92
C ASP A 235 -5.39 5.38 -27.56
N LEU A 236 -5.30 4.61 -26.46
CA LEU A 236 -5.59 5.10 -25.10
C LEU A 236 -4.65 6.24 -24.69
N ILE A 237 -3.34 6.05 -24.87
CA ILE A 237 -2.33 7.06 -24.53
C ILE A 237 -2.54 8.32 -25.36
N LYS A 238 -2.88 8.18 -26.65
CA LYS A 238 -3.13 9.32 -27.55
C LYS A 238 -4.30 10.18 -27.10
N HIS A 239 -5.34 9.59 -26.52
CA HIS A 239 -6.59 10.28 -26.18
C HIS A 239 -6.79 10.53 -24.68
N ARG A 240 -5.82 10.18 -23.82
CA ARG A 240 -5.95 10.28 -22.36
C ARG A 240 -6.14 11.70 -21.82
N GLU A 241 -5.76 12.73 -22.57
CA GLU A 241 -5.96 14.15 -22.21
C GLU A 241 -7.43 14.48 -21.91
N HIS A 242 -8.38 13.81 -22.58
CA HIS A 242 -9.81 13.94 -22.27
C HIS A 242 -10.12 13.57 -20.82
N LEU A 243 -9.39 12.61 -20.23
CA LEU A 243 -9.61 12.18 -18.85
C LEU A 243 -9.08 13.19 -17.84
N GLU A 244 -8.04 13.95 -18.16
CA GLU A 244 -7.55 15.05 -17.31
C GLU A 244 -8.68 16.07 -17.07
N ASN A 245 -9.47 16.35 -18.12
CA ASN A 245 -10.63 17.25 -18.10
C ASN A 245 -11.97 16.57 -17.72
N ASN A 246 -11.96 15.30 -17.30
CA ASN A 246 -13.17 14.50 -17.00
C ASN A 246 -14.14 14.32 -18.18
N GLU A 247 -13.69 14.44 -19.42
CA GLU A 247 -14.47 14.29 -20.64
C GLU A 247 -14.63 12.82 -21.06
N TRP A 248 -15.14 11.98 -20.15
CA TRP A 248 -15.27 10.53 -20.36
C TRP A 248 -16.05 10.14 -21.62
N GLY A 249 -17.07 10.91 -21.98
CA GLY A 249 -17.85 10.69 -23.20
C GLY A 249 -17.00 10.85 -24.46
N MET A 250 -16.17 11.90 -24.53
CA MET A 250 -15.25 12.12 -25.64
C MET A 250 -14.19 11.01 -25.72
N PHE A 251 -13.59 10.69 -24.57
CA PHE A 251 -12.63 9.59 -24.48
C PHE A 251 -13.20 8.28 -25.00
N LYS A 252 -14.37 7.87 -24.51
CA LYS A 252 -15.06 6.64 -24.93
C LYS A 252 -15.39 6.66 -26.43
N ASN A 253 -15.80 7.79 -26.99
CA ASN A 253 -16.12 7.93 -28.41
C ASN A 253 -14.88 7.71 -29.30
N GLN A 254 -13.71 8.21 -28.91
CA GLN A 254 -12.46 8.00 -29.66
C GLN A 254 -12.02 6.54 -29.64
N ILE A 255 -12.22 5.84 -28.52
CA ILE A 255 -11.81 4.42 -28.38
C ILE A 255 -12.82 3.46 -29.02
N GLY A 256 -14.10 3.81 -28.97
CA GLY A 256 -15.22 3.00 -29.44
C GLY A 256 -15.72 1.98 -28.39
N PRO A 257 -17.03 1.69 -28.36
CA PRO A 257 -17.69 1.02 -27.23
C PRO A 257 -17.19 -0.40 -26.95
N ILE A 258 -16.91 -1.19 -27.98
CA ILE A 258 -16.44 -2.58 -27.84
C ILE A 258 -15.01 -2.60 -27.25
N ARG A 259 -14.14 -1.72 -27.75
CA ARG A 259 -12.75 -1.63 -27.28
C ARG A 259 -12.71 -1.07 -25.85
N TYR A 260 -13.52 -0.06 -25.57
CA TYR A 260 -13.64 0.53 -24.24
C TYR A 260 -14.03 -0.52 -23.18
N LYS A 261 -15.04 -1.36 -23.46
CA LYS A 261 -15.41 -2.48 -22.56
C LYS A 261 -14.25 -3.45 -22.29
N LYS A 262 -13.37 -3.71 -23.27
CA LYS A 262 -12.18 -4.55 -23.06
C LYS A 262 -11.18 -3.88 -22.13
N VAL A 263 -10.97 -2.57 -22.30
CA VAL A 263 -10.08 -1.78 -21.45
C VAL A 263 -10.56 -1.78 -20.00
N LEU A 264 -11.85 -1.54 -19.76
CA LEU A 264 -12.43 -1.59 -18.41
C LEU A 264 -12.19 -2.94 -17.74
N LYS A 265 -12.41 -4.05 -18.45
CA LYS A 265 -12.15 -5.40 -17.92
C LYS A 265 -10.66 -5.67 -17.66
N GLY A 266 -9.78 -5.23 -18.56
CA GLY A 266 -8.34 -5.39 -18.42
C GLY A 266 -7.74 -4.57 -17.28
N ILE A 267 -8.28 -3.39 -17.00
CA ILE A 267 -7.88 -2.60 -15.83
C ILE A 267 -8.45 -3.23 -14.54
N ALA A 268 -9.73 -3.62 -14.55
CA ALA A 268 -10.36 -4.27 -13.39
C ALA A 268 -9.61 -5.53 -12.95
N SER A 269 -9.17 -6.37 -13.90
CA SER A 269 -8.39 -7.58 -13.58
C SER A 269 -7.03 -7.27 -12.95
N LEU A 270 -6.39 -6.18 -13.36
CA LEU A 270 -5.10 -5.74 -12.81
C LEU A 270 -5.22 -5.00 -11.47
N ASN A 271 -6.36 -4.36 -11.20
CA ASN A 271 -6.57 -3.60 -9.98
C ASN A 271 -6.41 -4.46 -8.72
N MET A 272 -6.69 -5.77 -8.80
CA MET A 272 -6.41 -6.71 -7.70
C MET A 272 -4.92 -6.81 -7.32
N SER A 273 -4.02 -6.42 -8.23
CA SER A 273 -2.58 -6.38 -8.01
C SER A 273 -2.09 -5.02 -7.45
N LEU A 274 -2.96 -4.02 -7.31
CA LEU A 274 -2.59 -2.72 -6.71
C LEU A 274 -2.22 -2.85 -5.24
N VAL A 275 -2.81 -3.82 -4.54
CA VAL A 275 -2.50 -4.14 -3.15
C VAL A 275 -2.16 -5.62 -3.03
N ASP A 276 -1.29 -6.00 -2.08
CA ASP A 276 -1.11 -7.41 -1.74
C ASP A 276 -2.38 -7.92 -1.02
N ALA A 277 -3.30 -8.51 -1.79
CA ALA A 277 -4.55 -9.05 -1.27
C ALA A 277 -4.31 -10.13 -0.19
N LYS A 278 -3.19 -10.88 -0.27
CA LYS A 278 -2.86 -11.89 0.74
C LYS A 278 -2.49 -11.24 2.08
N VAL A 279 -1.85 -10.07 2.06
CA VAL A 279 -1.59 -9.27 3.27
C VAL A 279 -2.90 -8.85 3.93
N SER A 280 -3.86 -8.42 3.12
CA SER A 280 -5.13 -7.85 3.60
C SER A 280 -6.07 -8.90 4.21
N ILE A 281 -6.04 -10.12 3.66
CA ILE A 281 -6.93 -11.24 4.04
C ILE A 281 -6.36 -12.07 5.22
N ASP A 282 -5.04 -12.10 5.40
CA ASP A 282 -4.36 -12.87 6.45
C ASP A 282 -4.53 -12.22 7.83
N LEU A 283 -5.41 -12.81 8.65
CA LEU A 283 -5.71 -12.34 10.01
C LEU A 283 -4.53 -12.38 10.95
N LYS A 284 -3.45 -13.11 10.63
CA LYS A 284 -2.29 -13.30 11.50
C LYS A 284 -0.98 -12.83 10.86
N ARG A 285 -1.06 -11.95 9.87
CA ARG A 285 0.09 -11.37 9.16
C ARG A 285 1.04 -10.65 10.12
N ILE A 286 2.30 -10.55 9.72
CA ILE A 286 3.28 -9.64 10.33
C ILE A 286 3.70 -8.61 9.29
N LEU A 287 3.75 -7.35 9.67
CA LEU A 287 4.18 -6.24 8.83
C LEU A 287 5.41 -5.57 9.45
N ARG A 288 6.20 -4.90 8.62
CA ARG A 288 7.41 -4.20 9.08
C ARG A 288 7.06 -3.29 10.24
N LEU A 289 7.86 -3.38 11.31
CA LEU A 289 7.71 -2.56 12.51
C LEU A 289 7.96 -1.09 12.13
N PRO A 290 6.98 -0.18 12.32
CA PRO A 290 7.25 1.25 12.17
C PRO A 290 8.38 1.68 13.11
N SER A 291 9.18 2.64 12.66
CA SER A 291 10.52 3.03 13.14
C SER A 291 11.70 2.10 12.79
N SER A 292 11.49 0.86 12.32
CA SER A 292 12.63 -0.03 12.01
C SER A 292 13.28 0.28 10.66
N LEU A 293 14.50 -0.24 10.43
CA LEU A 293 15.20 -0.04 9.15
C LEU A 293 14.74 -1.05 8.09
N HIS A 294 14.52 -0.59 6.85
CA HIS A 294 14.39 -1.42 5.67
C HIS A 294 15.75 -1.61 5.00
N SER A 295 16.51 -2.61 5.45
CA SER A 295 17.92 -2.77 5.08
C SER A 295 18.20 -3.07 3.60
N ILE A 296 17.22 -3.39 2.75
CA ILE A 296 17.46 -3.54 1.30
C ILE A 296 17.63 -2.18 0.61
N VAL A 297 16.97 -1.13 1.11
CA VAL A 297 16.96 0.21 0.48
C VAL A 297 17.48 1.29 1.42
N SER A 298 17.95 0.92 2.61
CA SER A 298 18.48 1.83 3.64
C SER A 298 17.52 2.95 4.07
N MET A 299 16.21 2.66 4.12
CA MET A 299 15.19 3.63 4.52
C MET A 299 14.56 3.28 5.87
N LYS A 300 14.18 4.29 6.64
CA LYS A 300 13.38 4.13 7.86
C LYS A 300 11.95 3.78 7.49
N CYS A 301 11.40 2.76 8.14
CA CYS A 301 9.96 2.52 8.14
C CYS A 301 9.32 3.61 9.01
N THR A 302 8.49 4.48 8.45
CA THR A 302 8.07 5.72 9.11
C THR A 302 6.55 5.83 9.14
N GLU A 303 5.97 6.14 10.29
CA GLU A 303 4.55 6.53 10.35
C GLU A 303 4.36 7.88 9.66
N VAL A 304 3.44 7.93 8.71
CA VAL A 304 3.16 9.10 7.90
C VAL A 304 1.90 9.75 8.46
N LYS A 305 2.07 10.89 9.12
CA LYS A 305 0.96 11.67 9.70
C LYS A 305 0.26 12.54 8.68
N ASP A 306 1.01 13.03 7.71
CA ASP A 306 0.54 13.87 6.61
C ASP A 306 1.10 13.29 5.31
N ILE A 307 0.26 12.54 4.60
CA ILE A 307 0.66 11.83 3.37
C ILE A 307 0.87 12.79 2.20
N GLU A 308 0.25 13.97 2.21
CA GLU A 308 0.37 14.93 1.12
C GLU A 308 1.75 15.58 1.10
N ASN A 309 2.30 15.87 2.29
CA ASN A 309 3.58 16.54 2.45
C ASN A 309 4.77 15.61 2.77
N PHE A 310 4.52 14.30 2.88
CA PHE A 310 5.55 13.32 3.18
C PHE A 310 6.44 13.04 1.97
N ASP A 311 7.74 13.21 2.17
CA ASP A 311 8.78 12.87 1.20
C ASP A 311 9.67 11.75 1.77
N PRO A 312 9.62 10.52 1.24
CA PRO A 312 10.50 9.43 1.66
C PRO A 312 11.98 9.82 1.68
N PHE A 313 12.46 10.55 0.67
CA PHE A 313 13.87 10.89 0.46
C PHE A 313 14.36 12.04 1.33
N ARG A 314 13.48 12.60 2.16
CA ARG A 314 13.81 13.59 3.18
C ARG A 314 13.46 13.08 4.57
N ASP A 315 12.25 12.56 4.74
CA ASP A 315 11.64 12.31 6.04
C ASP A 315 11.92 10.88 6.55
N ALA A 316 12.29 9.96 5.65
CA ALA A 316 12.57 8.56 5.98
C ALA A 316 14.05 8.14 5.79
N VAL A 317 14.96 9.09 5.56
CA VAL A 317 16.39 8.79 5.39
C VAL A 317 17.10 8.71 6.74
N PRO A 318 17.81 7.61 7.06
CA PRO A 318 18.64 7.53 8.25
C PRO A 318 19.96 8.29 8.06
N LYS A 319 20.57 8.75 9.15
CA LYS A 319 21.75 9.63 9.13
C LYS A 319 22.93 9.05 8.37
N PHE A 320 23.22 7.76 8.58
CA PHE A 320 24.36 7.08 7.96
C PHE A 320 24.32 7.11 6.43
N VAL A 321 23.14 7.28 5.80
CA VAL A 321 23.04 7.37 4.34
C VAL A 321 23.69 8.65 3.81
N TYR A 322 23.66 9.74 4.57
CA TYR A 322 24.35 10.98 4.24
C TYR A 322 25.85 10.95 4.59
N GLU A 323 26.28 9.96 5.37
CA GLU A 323 27.66 9.76 5.79
C GLU A 323 28.41 8.77 4.88
N ARG A 324 27.71 8.18 3.89
CA ARG A 324 28.35 7.37 2.86
C ARG A 324 29.27 8.27 2.05
N ASP A 325 30.56 8.01 2.12
CA ASP A 325 31.50 8.52 1.13
C ASP A 325 31.11 7.92 -0.23
N ASP A 326 30.77 8.78 -1.20
CA ASP A 326 30.36 8.36 -2.55
C ASP A 326 31.49 7.72 -3.36
#